data_AF-A0A538FSD6-F1
#
_entry.id   AF-A0A538FSD6-F1
#
_cell.length_a   1.000
_cell.length_b   1.000
_cell.length_c   1.000
_cell.angle_alpha   90.00
_cell.angle_beta   90.00
_cell.angle_gamma   90.00
#
_symmetry.space_group_name_H-M   'P 1'
#
loop_
_entity.id
_entity.type
_entity.pdbx_description
1 polymer ?
#
loop_
_entity_poly.entity_id
_entity_poly.type
_entity_poly.pdbx_seq_one_letter_code
_entity_poly.pdbx_strand_id
1 'polypeptide(L)'
;MEAHDSHTTAKPIRPTMPQRLRRPTNALTLSLGALLVVAVILFATMLLMRSHGGKTTLPPVGTPAGVSESQLKALAASSNHPIYWAGPKPGTYELTRTTDGRTYVRYLPSADKVGDRTPSYLTVGTYPTKQAFQAVKRAAARPGAVSAAIDHGGLLVFNSSTPKSVYFSYPKSGYQVEVYDPSPLQARALVLGGSVKAIG
;
A
#
# COMPACT_ATOMS: atom_id res chain seq x y z
N MET A 1 70.88 24.35 63.98
CA MET A 1 70.92 25.40 62.94
C MET A 1 70.22 24.81 61.73
N GLU A 2 69.29 25.55 61.16
CA GLU A 2 68.22 25.14 60.23
C GLU A 2 67.01 24.43 60.83
N ALA A 3 65.86 25.09 60.61
CA ALA A 3 64.55 24.85 61.17
C ALA A 3 63.63 24.37 60.05
N HIS A 4 62.81 23.35 60.33
CA HIS A 4 61.65 23.00 59.51
C HIS A 4 60.52 22.60 60.44
N ASP A 5 59.73 23.59 60.86
CA ASP A 5 58.43 23.38 61.50
C ASP A 5 57.35 23.28 60.42
N SER A 6 56.58 22.20 60.43
CA SER A 6 55.32 22.09 59.70
C SER A 6 54.24 21.62 60.68
N HIS A 7 53.48 22.59 61.17
CA HIS A 7 52.36 22.38 62.08
C HIS A 7 51.20 21.66 61.39
N THR A 8 50.85 20.51 61.95
CA THR A 8 49.53 19.88 61.84
C THR A 8 48.48 20.77 62.50
N THR A 9 47.33 20.99 61.85
CA THR A 9 46.12 21.50 62.51
C THR A 9 44.90 20.78 61.95
N ALA A 10 44.36 19.86 62.75
CA ALA A 10 43.01 19.35 62.61
C ALA A 10 42.01 20.35 63.25
N LYS A 11 40.81 20.49 62.67
CA LYS A 11 39.71 21.31 63.21
C LYS A 11 38.36 20.56 63.09
N PRO A 12 37.41 20.72 64.04
CA PRO A 12 36.36 19.73 64.34
C PRO A 12 34.96 20.00 63.72
N ILE A 13 34.02 19.09 64.01
CA ILE A 13 32.70 18.79 63.41
C ILE A 13 31.53 19.63 63.96
N ARG A 14 30.49 19.91 63.11
CA ARG A 14 28.98 19.87 63.29
C ARG A 14 28.24 21.06 62.59
N PRO A 15 26.90 21.08 62.32
CA PRO A 15 25.88 20.03 62.01
C PRO A 15 24.88 20.37 60.82
N THR A 16 24.14 19.33 60.35
CA THR A 16 22.76 19.18 59.74
C THR A 16 22.09 20.19 58.75
N MET A 17 21.77 19.67 57.52
CA MET A 17 20.65 19.84 56.52
C MET A 17 19.73 21.10 56.46
N PRO A 18 18.96 21.40 55.36
CA PRO A 18 18.85 20.77 54.02
C PRO A 18 18.88 21.77 52.83
N GLN A 19 19.23 21.32 51.62
CA GLN A 19 18.89 22.08 50.39
C GLN A 19 18.52 21.12 49.25
N ARG A 20 17.23 21.08 48.91
CA ARG A 20 16.76 20.51 47.64
C ARG A 20 17.36 21.35 46.51
N LEU A 21 18.42 20.87 45.86
CA LEU A 21 18.81 21.41 44.56
C LEU A 21 17.89 20.82 43.48
N ARG A 22 17.04 21.69 42.94
CA ARG A 22 16.45 21.52 41.61
C ARG A 22 17.60 21.35 40.60
N ARG A 23 17.63 20.24 39.86
CA ARG A 23 18.55 20.06 38.74
C ARG A 23 17.87 20.40 37.40
N PRO A 24 18.56 21.10 36.50
CA PRO A 24 18.03 21.64 35.26
C PRO A 24 17.85 20.54 34.19
N THR A 25 16.79 20.66 33.40
CA THR A 25 16.56 19.88 32.18
C THR A 25 17.49 20.35 31.08
N ASN A 26 18.52 19.57 30.74
CA ASN A 26 19.30 19.79 29.53
C ASN A 26 18.49 19.29 28.32
N ALA A 27 17.78 20.20 27.66
CA ALA A 27 17.20 19.92 26.36
C ALA A 27 18.33 19.89 25.32
N LEU A 28 18.65 18.70 24.81
CA LEU A 28 19.47 18.52 23.61
C LEU A 28 18.70 19.06 22.41
N THR A 29 19.00 20.29 22.00
CA THR A 29 18.55 20.82 20.72
C THR A 29 19.40 20.20 19.60
N LEU A 30 18.93 19.10 19.01
CA LEU A 30 19.47 18.64 17.74
C LEU A 30 19.15 19.71 16.67
N SER A 31 20.19 20.29 16.08
CA SER A 31 20.06 21.23 14.98
C SER A 31 19.47 20.54 13.74
N LEU A 32 18.47 21.17 13.13
CA LEU A 32 17.66 20.64 12.04
C LEU A 32 18.49 20.14 10.83
N GLY A 33 19.70 20.70 10.64
CA GLY A 33 20.63 20.29 9.59
C GLY A 33 21.27 18.91 9.82
N ALA A 34 21.52 18.51 11.07
CA ALA A 34 22.09 17.19 11.38
C ALA A 34 21.08 16.05 11.15
N LEU A 35 19.78 16.31 11.36
CA LEU A 35 18.72 15.34 11.06
C LEU A 35 18.56 15.09 9.56
N LEU A 36 18.73 16.12 8.73
CA LEU A 36 18.60 16.01 7.27
C LEU A 36 19.73 15.19 6.65
N VAL A 37 20.97 15.36 7.11
CA VAL A 37 22.12 14.58 6.60
C VAL A 37 21.97 13.09 6.94
N VAL A 38 21.50 12.76 8.16
CA VAL A 38 21.23 11.37 8.55
C VAL A 38 20.06 10.78 7.72
N ALA A 39 19.00 11.55 7.48
CA ALA A 39 17.87 11.09 6.67
C ALA A 39 18.26 10.81 5.21
N VAL A 40 19.12 11.64 4.61
CA VAL A 40 19.61 11.43 3.24
C VAL A 40 20.54 10.23 3.15
N ILE A 41 21.41 10.01 4.15
CA ILE A 41 22.29 8.84 4.19
C ILE A 41 21.48 7.55 4.41
N LEU A 42 20.46 7.57 5.27
CA LEU A 42 19.54 6.45 5.44
C LEU A 42 18.71 6.17 4.18
N PHE A 43 18.30 7.21 3.46
CA PHE A 43 17.57 7.06 2.20
C PHE A 43 18.47 6.52 1.08
N ALA A 44 19.71 7.01 0.96
CA ALA A 44 20.68 6.54 -0.01
C ALA A 44 21.12 5.09 0.27
N THR A 45 21.35 4.73 1.54
CA THR A 45 21.64 3.34 1.93
C THR A 45 20.45 2.43 1.71
N MET A 46 19.21 2.89 1.97
CA MET A 46 17.98 2.16 1.62
C MET A 46 17.80 1.97 0.10
N LEU A 47 18.22 2.95 -0.71
CA LEU A 47 18.18 2.86 -2.16
C LEU A 47 19.25 1.88 -2.71
N LEU A 48 20.43 1.85 -2.10
CA LEU A 48 21.53 0.95 -2.47
C LEU A 48 21.29 -0.51 -2.02
N MET A 49 20.63 -0.72 -0.87
CA MET A 49 20.24 -2.05 -0.39
C MET A 49 19.07 -2.67 -1.17
N ARG A 50 18.34 -1.90 -1.97
CA ARG A 50 17.25 -2.39 -2.84
C ARG A 50 17.73 -3.19 -4.06
N SER A 51 19.04 -3.28 -4.31
CA SER A 51 19.59 -3.91 -5.52
C SER A 51 19.82 -5.43 -5.44
N HIS A 52 19.57 -6.13 -4.33
CA HIS A 52 19.89 -7.57 -4.25
C HIS A 52 18.81 -8.39 -3.54
N GLY A 53 18.02 -9.15 -4.33
CA GLY A 53 17.39 -10.42 -3.92
C GLY A 53 16.50 -10.40 -2.66
N GLY A 54 15.76 -9.32 -2.42
CA GLY A 54 14.96 -9.16 -1.20
C GLY A 54 13.63 -9.93 -1.22
N LYS A 55 13.37 -10.70 -0.16
CA LYS A 55 12.05 -11.24 0.19
C LYS A 55 10.99 -10.14 -0.01
N THR A 56 9.98 -10.37 -0.85
CA THR A 56 8.95 -9.38 -1.16
C THR A 56 8.18 -9.01 0.11
N THR A 57 8.59 -7.94 0.79
CA THR A 57 7.81 -7.38 1.89
C THR A 57 6.51 -6.83 1.31
N LEU A 58 5.40 -7.48 1.65
CA LEU A 58 4.10 -7.08 1.15
C LEU A 58 3.73 -5.68 1.67
N PRO A 59 3.05 -4.84 0.85
CA PRO A 59 2.53 -3.57 1.32
C PRO A 59 1.64 -3.75 2.54
N PRO A 60 1.72 -2.89 3.57
CA PRO A 60 0.76 -2.90 4.66
C PRO A 60 -0.68 -2.85 4.14
N VAL A 61 -1.57 -3.57 4.81
CA VAL A 61 -3.00 -3.56 4.49
C VAL A 61 -3.54 -2.11 4.63
N GLY A 62 -4.38 -1.69 3.69
CA GLY A 62 -5.01 -0.37 3.65
C GLY A 62 -4.12 0.76 3.14
N THR A 63 -2.85 0.49 2.81
CA THR A 63 -1.93 1.50 2.26
C THR A 63 -1.65 1.21 0.79
N PRO A 64 -1.94 2.15 -0.13
CA PRO A 64 -1.54 2.02 -1.52
C PRO A 64 -0.03 1.99 -1.65
N ALA A 65 0.49 1.06 -2.46
CA ALA A 65 1.93 0.95 -2.70
C ALA A 65 2.23 0.69 -4.16
N GLY A 66 3.24 1.38 -4.68
CA GLY A 66 3.83 1.11 -5.98
C GLY A 66 4.55 -0.25 -5.97
N VAL A 67 4.24 -1.09 -6.96
CA VAL A 67 4.82 -2.43 -7.13
C VAL A 67 5.23 -2.66 -8.59
N SER A 68 6.25 -3.49 -8.79
CA SER A 68 6.58 -4.00 -10.12
C SER A 68 5.62 -5.12 -10.53
N GLU A 69 5.62 -5.46 -11.82
CA GLU A 69 4.91 -6.64 -12.31
C GLU A 69 5.39 -7.93 -11.62
N SER A 70 6.70 -8.08 -11.41
CA SER A 70 7.27 -9.25 -10.73
C SER A 70 6.84 -9.37 -9.27
N GLN A 71 6.75 -8.25 -8.55
CA GLN A 71 6.24 -8.21 -7.17
C GLN A 71 4.75 -8.57 -7.13
N LEU A 72 3.97 -8.08 -8.10
CA LEU A 72 2.54 -8.38 -8.20
C LEU A 72 2.29 -9.87 -8.49
N LYS A 73 3.08 -10.47 -9.40
CA LYS A 73 3.08 -11.92 -9.68
C LYS A 73 3.50 -12.75 -8.47
N ALA A 74 4.58 -12.38 -7.80
CA ALA A 74 5.04 -13.06 -6.58
C ALA A 74 3.97 -13.04 -5.48
N LEU A 75 3.29 -11.89 -5.29
CA LEU A 75 2.17 -11.80 -4.37
C LEU A 75 1.02 -12.73 -4.79
N ALA A 76 0.61 -12.69 -6.06
CA ALA A 76 -0.49 -13.54 -6.54
C ALA A 76 -0.20 -15.03 -6.33
N ALA A 77 1.04 -15.47 -6.59
CA ALA A 77 1.48 -16.85 -6.34
C ALA A 77 1.46 -17.24 -4.86
N SER A 78 1.70 -16.28 -3.95
CA SER A 78 1.64 -16.51 -2.50
C SER A 78 0.23 -16.34 -1.89
N SER A 79 -0.73 -15.90 -2.69
CA SER A 79 -2.08 -15.56 -2.24
C SER A 79 -3.01 -16.77 -2.33
N ASN A 80 -3.82 -16.98 -1.30
CA ASN A 80 -4.88 -18.01 -1.31
C ASN A 80 -6.12 -17.60 -2.13
N HIS A 81 -6.08 -16.42 -2.75
CA HIS A 81 -7.16 -15.88 -3.56
C HIS A 81 -6.63 -15.22 -4.84
N PRO A 82 -7.37 -15.30 -5.95
CA PRO A 82 -6.96 -14.67 -7.19
C PRO A 82 -6.88 -13.16 -7.03
N ILE A 83 -5.92 -12.57 -7.74
CA ILE A 83 -5.82 -11.13 -7.96
C ILE A 83 -6.05 -10.92 -9.44
N TYR A 84 -7.12 -10.22 -9.82
CA TYR A 84 -7.38 -9.87 -11.21
C TYR A 84 -6.64 -8.59 -11.62
N TRP A 85 -6.23 -8.55 -12.88
CA TRP A 85 -5.54 -7.42 -13.51
C TRP A 85 -5.79 -7.43 -15.02
N ALA A 86 -5.50 -6.32 -15.69
CA ALA A 86 -5.61 -6.13 -17.14
C ALA A 86 -4.31 -6.44 -17.91
N GLY A 87 -3.41 -7.23 -17.31
CA GLY A 87 -2.13 -7.62 -17.92
C GLY A 87 -1.01 -6.57 -17.82
N PRO A 88 0.15 -6.86 -18.45
CA PRO A 88 1.30 -5.97 -18.53
C PRO A 88 0.95 -4.63 -19.22
N LYS A 89 1.36 -3.51 -18.63
CA LYS A 89 1.27 -2.17 -19.22
C LYS A 89 2.47 -1.33 -18.78
N PRO A 90 2.93 -0.36 -19.59
CA PRO A 90 3.95 0.59 -19.17
C PRO A 90 3.52 1.40 -17.94
N GLY A 91 4.50 1.88 -17.16
CA GLY A 91 4.28 2.72 -15.99
C GLY A 91 4.50 1.98 -14.67
N THR A 92 3.69 2.30 -13.66
CA THR A 92 3.77 1.72 -12.31
C THR A 92 2.43 1.09 -11.93
N TYR A 93 2.47 -0.10 -11.33
CA TYR A 93 1.29 -0.67 -10.69
C TYR A 93 1.19 -0.13 -9.28
N GLU A 94 0.00 0.27 -8.87
CA GLU A 94 -0.29 0.45 -7.47
C GLU A 94 -1.19 -0.69 -6.99
N LEU A 95 -0.80 -1.27 -5.86
CA LEU A 95 -1.55 -2.30 -5.18
C LEU A 95 -2.10 -1.76 -3.87
N THR A 96 -3.40 -1.95 -3.65
CA THR A 96 -4.03 -1.81 -2.33
C THR A 96 -4.69 -3.13 -1.94
N ARG A 97 -4.52 -3.55 -0.69
CA ARG A 97 -5.17 -4.74 -0.12
C ARG A 97 -5.92 -4.36 1.14
N THR A 98 -7.04 -5.01 1.42
CA THR A 98 -7.85 -4.77 2.62
C THR A 98 -7.86 -5.99 3.53
N THR A 99 -8.25 -5.81 4.80
CA THR A 99 -8.33 -6.89 5.79
C THR A 99 -9.39 -7.94 5.43
N ASP A 100 -10.42 -7.53 4.69
CA ASP A 100 -11.47 -8.41 4.18
C ASP A 100 -11.16 -9.02 2.81
N GLY A 101 -9.91 -8.93 2.36
CA GLY A 101 -9.40 -9.65 1.18
C GLY A 101 -9.70 -8.99 -0.16
N ARG A 102 -10.19 -7.75 -0.19
CA ARG A 102 -10.28 -6.99 -1.45
C ARG A 102 -8.89 -6.61 -1.91
N THR A 103 -8.68 -6.66 -3.23
CA THR A 103 -7.44 -6.19 -3.85
C THR A 103 -7.75 -5.24 -4.99
N TYR A 104 -6.98 -4.17 -5.09
CA TYR A 104 -7.06 -3.19 -6.16
C TYR A 104 -5.71 -3.11 -6.85
N VAL A 105 -5.71 -3.33 -8.17
CA VAL A 105 -4.55 -3.11 -9.04
C VAL A 105 -4.85 -1.90 -9.90
N ARG A 106 -4.09 -0.83 -9.71
CA ARG A 106 -4.25 0.43 -10.43
C ARG A 106 -3.05 0.71 -11.32
N TYR A 107 -3.31 1.25 -12.51
CA TYR A 107 -2.33 1.46 -13.56
C TYR A 107 -1.96 2.94 -13.64
N LEU A 108 -0.76 3.27 -13.16
CA LEU A 108 -0.28 4.65 -13.05
C LEU A 108 0.75 4.94 -14.14
N PRO A 109 0.81 6.19 -14.66
CA PRO A 109 1.81 6.56 -15.65
C PRO A 109 3.24 6.53 -15.09
N SER A 110 3.41 6.76 -13.79
CA SER A 110 4.70 6.86 -13.10
C SER A 110 4.54 6.68 -11.59
N ALA A 111 5.66 6.41 -10.90
CA ALA A 111 5.67 6.09 -9.47
C ALA A 111 5.30 7.27 -8.55
N ASP A 112 5.46 8.53 -9.00
CA ASP A 112 5.04 9.72 -8.24
C ASP A 112 3.52 9.84 -8.08
N LYS A 113 2.74 9.05 -8.84
CA LYS A 113 1.27 9.03 -8.75
C LYS A 113 0.73 8.01 -7.74
N VAL A 114 1.59 7.26 -7.06
CA VAL A 114 1.15 6.35 -6.00
C VAL A 114 0.45 7.16 -4.89
N GLY A 115 -0.74 6.72 -4.51
CA GLY A 115 -1.60 7.36 -3.53
C GLY A 115 -2.50 8.47 -4.08
N ASP A 116 -2.41 8.82 -5.36
CA ASP A 116 -3.30 9.80 -6.00
C ASP A 116 -4.77 9.33 -5.84
N ARG A 117 -5.70 10.19 -5.43
CA ARG A 117 -7.10 9.78 -5.18
C ARG A 117 -8.05 10.12 -6.32
N THR A 118 -7.55 10.70 -7.40
CA THR A 118 -8.38 11.05 -8.56
C THR A 118 -8.84 9.79 -9.28
N PRO A 119 -10.06 9.77 -9.84
CA PRO A 119 -10.58 8.66 -10.63
C PRO A 119 -10.04 8.77 -12.07
N SER A 120 -8.72 8.84 -12.23
CA SER A 120 -8.07 9.13 -13.53
C SER A 120 -7.37 7.92 -14.13
N TYR A 121 -7.43 6.77 -13.46
CA TYR A 121 -6.58 5.62 -13.77
C TYR A 121 -7.39 4.33 -13.84
N LEU A 122 -7.05 3.49 -14.83
CA LEU A 122 -7.56 2.12 -14.91
C LEU A 122 -7.32 1.41 -13.57
N THR A 123 -8.38 0.86 -13.01
CA THR A 123 -8.34 0.14 -11.72
C THR A 123 -9.10 -1.17 -11.85
N VAL A 124 -8.46 -2.27 -11.47
CA VAL A 124 -9.08 -3.60 -11.38
C VAL A 124 -9.25 -3.96 -9.91
N GLY A 125 -10.50 -4.04 -9.47
CA GLY A 125 -10.88 -4.48 -8.13
C GLY A 125 -11.25 -5.97 -8.13
N THR A 126 -10.74 -6.73 -7.18
CA THR A 126 -11.17 -8.12 -6.92
C THR A 126 -11.81 -8.18 -5.54
N TYR A 127 -13.06 -8.65 -5.48
CA TYR A 127 -13.89 -8.64 -4.28
C TYR A 127 -14.28 -10.06 -3.88
N PRO A 128 -13.83 -10.59 -2.74
CA PRO A 128 -14.34 -11.85 -2.22
C PRO A 128 -15.82 -11.68 -1.85
N THR A 129 -16.66 -12.56 -2.40
CA THR A 129 -18.12 -12.57 -2.18
C THR A 129 -18.63 -14.00 -2.36
N LYS A 130 -19.23 -14.58 -1.31
CA LYS A 130 -19.74 -15.96 -1.28
C LYS A 130 -20.72 -16.31 -2.42
N GLN A 131 -21.33 -15.32 -3.06
CA GLN A 131 -22.28 -15.49 -4.17
C GLN A 131 -22.02 -14.47 -5.30
N ALA A 132 -20.75 -14.25 -5.66
CA ALA A 132 -20.36 -13.22 -6.62
C ALA A 132 -21.14 -13.29 -7.94
N PHE A 133 -21.29 -14.48 -8.52
CA PHE A 133 -22.02 -14.64 -9.78
C PHE A 133 -23.51 -14.31 -9.65
N GLN A 134 -24.14 -14.67 -8.54
CA GLN A 134 -25.54 -14.32 -8.29
C GLN A 134 -25.70 -12.82 -8.06
N ALA A 135 -24.73 -12.17 -7.42
CA ALA A 135 -24.73 -10.73 -7.26
C ALA A 135 -24.66 -10.00 -8.61
N VAL A 136 -23.80 -10.46 -9.52
CA VAL A 136 -23.71 -9.93 -10.89
C VAL A 136 -25.00 -10.17 -11.68
N LYS A 137 -25.61 -11.35 -11.59
CA LYS A 137 -26.93 -11.62 -12.21
C LYS A 137 -28.03 -10.72 -11.68
N ARG A 138 -28.09 -10.50 -10.36
CA ARG A 138 -29.05 -9.55 -9.76
C ARG A 138 -28.81 -8.12 -10.23
N ALA A 139 -27.55 -7.70 -10.39
CA ALA A 139 -27.22 -6.39 -10.92
C ALA A 139 -27.66 -6.26 -12.39
N ALA A 140 -27.50 -7.31 -13.20
CA ALA A 140 -27.92 -7.34 -14.60
C ALA A 140 -29.45 -7.25 -14.78
N ALA A 141 -30.22 -7.65 -13.78
CA ALA A 141 -31.69 -7.55 -13.80
C ALA A 141 -32.23 -6.17 -13.37
N ARG A 142 -31.37 -5.23 -12.95
CA ARG A 142 -31.81 -3.89 -12.53
C ARG A 142 -32.13 -2.99 -13.72
N PRO A 143 -33.08 -2.05 -13.60
CA PRO A 143 -33.30 -1.01 -14.61
C PRO A 143 -32.00 -0.24 -14.92
N GLY A 144 -31.74 0.03 -16.20
CA GLY A 144 -30.54 0.72 -16.66
C GLY A 144 -29.28 -0.15 -16.70
N ALA A 145 -29.36 -1.43 -16.32
CA ALA A 145 -28.25 -2.36 -16.49
C ALA A 145 -28.10 -2.80 -17.95
N VAL A 146 -26.85 -2.87 -18.40
CA VAL A 146 -26.46 -3.49 -19.67
C VAL A 146 -25.56 -4.66 -19.32
N SER A 147 -25.84 -5.84 -19.87
CA SER A 147 -25.09 -7.05 -19.57
C SER A 147 -24.80 -7.86 -20.83
N ALA A 148 -23.74 -8.66 -20.78
CA ALA A 148 -23.35 -9.56 -21.85
C ALA A 148 -22.69 -10.81 -21.26
N ALA A 149 -22.93 -11.96 -21.90
CA ALA A 149 -22.16 -13.17 -21.58
C ALA A 149 -20.69 -12.95 -21.96
N ILE A 150 -19.80 -13.52 -21.16
CA ILE A 150 -18.36 -13.62 -21.45
C ILE A 150 -17.96 -15.09 -21.38
N ASP A 151 -16.72 -15.39 -21.79
CA ASP A 151 -16.18 -16.76 -21.83
C ASP A 151 -16.38 -17.53 -20.52
N HIS A 152 -16.30 -18.87 -20.60
CA HIS A 152 -16.47 -19.77 -19.45
C HIS A 152 -17.81 -19.57 -18.69
N GLY A 153 -18.84 -19.11 -19.40
CA GLY A 153 -20.17 -18.87 -18.83
C GLY A 153 -20.24 -17.69 -17.87
N GLY A 154 -19.25 -16.80 -17.90
CA GLY A 154 -19.26 -15.58 -17.11
C GLY A 154 -20.31 -14.58 -17.59
N LEU A 155 -20.56 -13.59 -16.74
CA LEU A 155 -21.47 -12.48 -17.04
C LEU A 155 -20.77 -11.18 -16.68
N LEU A 156 -20.79 -10.21 -17.59
CA LEU A 156 -20.46 -8.83 -17.29
C LEU A 156 -21.73 -8.00 -17.16
N VAL A 157 -21.66 -6.93 -16.39
CA VAL A 157 -22.71 -5.92 -16.23
C VAL A 157 -22.11 -4.54 -15.97
N PHE A 158 -22.73 -3.50 -16.53
CA PHE A 158 -22.52 -2.11 -16.14
C PHE A 158 -23.86 -1.36 -16.15
N ASN A 159 -23.93 -0.22 -15.48
CA ASN A 159 -25.11 0.65 -15.53
C ASN A 159 -24.90 1.74 -16.60
N SER A 160 -25.89 1.99 -17.45
CA SER A 160 -25.84 3.01 -18.49
C SER A 160 -25.67 4.43 -17.95
N SER A 161 -26.13 4.71 -16.72
CA SER A 161 -25.95 6.01 -16.06
C SER A 161 -24.58 6.19 -15.39
N THR A 162 -23.88 5.08 -15.08
CA THR A 162 -22.52 5.10 -14.51
C THR A 162 -21.59 4.11 -15.24
N PRO A 163 -21.29 4.37 -16.53
CA PRO A 163 -20.75 3.34 -17.42
C PRO A 163 -19.23 3.13 -17.30
N LYS A 164 -18.55 3.85 -16.40
CA LYS A 164 -17.09 3.78 -16.22
C LYS A 164 -16.60 2.51 -15.51
N SER A 165 -17.49 1.84 -14.78
CA SER A 165 -17.20 0.57 -14.11
C SER A 165 -17.97 -0.57 -14.75
N VAL A 166 -17.25 -1.63 -15.10
CA VAL A 166 -17.80 -2.92 -15.55
C VAL A 166 -17.54 -3.95 -14.48
N TYR A 167 -18.59 -4.66 -14.06
CA TYR A 167 -18.51 -5.73 -13.08
C TYR A 167 -18.68 -7.07 -13.77
N PHE A 168 -17.89 -8.08 -13.40
CA PHE A 168 -18.10 -9.43 -13.90
C PHE A 168 -17.80 -10.50 -12.85
N SER A 169 -18.28 -11.71 -13.11
CA SER A 169 -18.00 -12.90 -12.32
C SER A 169 -18.26 -14.16 -13.16
N TYR A 170 -17.70 -15.28 -12.73
CA TYR A 170 -17.94 -16.61 -13.32
C TYR A 170 -18.79 -17.50 -12.42
N PRO A 171 -19.50 -18.50 -12.96
CA PRO A 171 -20.18 -19.52 -12.17
C PRO A 171 -19.22 -20.17 -11.17
N LYS A 172 -19.71 -20.45 -9.95
CA LYS A 172 -18.95 -21.04 -8.84
C LYS A 172 -17.73 -20.21 -8.34
N SER A 173 -17.48 -19.03 -8.91
CA SER A 173 -16.48 -18.09 -8.39
C SER A 173 -16.93 -17.50 -7.06
N GLY A 174 -16.00 -17.43 -6.10
CA GLY A 174 -16.13 -16.66 -4.86
C GLY A 174 -15.75 -15.19 -5.02
N TYR A 175 -15.60 -14.68 -6.25
CA TYR A 175 -15.06 -13.34 -6.51
C TYR A 175 -15.86 -12.59 -7.56
N GLN A 176 -16.19 -11.33 -7.24
CA GLN A 176 -16.65 -10.33 -8.21
C GLN A 176 -15.47 -9.46 -8.60
N VAL A 177 -15.35 -9.15 -9.87
CA VAL A 177 -14.30 -8.28 -10.41
C VAL A 177 -14.93 -7.00 -10.91
N GLU A 178 -14.33 -5.86 -10.58
CA GLU A 178 -14.66 -4.56 -11.16
C GLU A 178 -13.50 -4.07 -12.02
N VAL A 179 -13.83 -3.51 -13.18
CA VAL A 179 -12.90 -2.86 -14.09
C VAL A 179 -13.39 -1.43 -14.28
N TYR A 180 -12.69 -0.51 -13.64
CA TYR A 180 -12.91 0.92 -13.79
C TYR A 180 -11.93 1.48 -14.82
N ASP A 181 -12.42 2.31 -15.74
CA ASP A 181 -11.59 3.16 -16.58
C ASP A 181 -12.27 4.52 -16.79
N PRO A 182 -11.54 5.65 -16.81
CA PRO A 182 -12.11 6.95 -17.15
C PRO A 182 -12.88 6.95 -18.49
N SER A 183 -12.46 6.08 -19.43
CA SER A 183 -13.16 5.74 -20.67
C SER A 183 -14.04 4.50 -20.50
N PRO A 184 -15.39 4.64 -20.49
CA PRO A 184 -16.32 3.51 -20.47
C PRO A 184 -16.10 2.49 -21.59
N LEU A 185 -15.67 2.96 -22.77
CA LEU A 185 -15.39 2.09 -23.89
C LEU A 185 -14.18 1.18 -23.59
N GLN A 186 -13.13 1.73 -22.98
CA GLN A 186 -11.93 0.99 -22.64
C GLN A 186 -12.22 -0.08 -21.57
N ALA A 187 -12.94 0.26 -20.50
CA ALA A 187 -13.33 -0.71 -19.46
C ALA A 187 -14.09 -1.90 -20.06
N ARG A 188 -15.06 -1.64 -20.94
CA ARG A 188 -15.84 -2.69 -21.62
C ARG A 188 -14.98 -3.53 -22.57
N ALA A 189 -14.13 -2.89 -23.37
CA ALA A 189 -13.25 -3.60 -24.30
C ALA A 189 -12.30 -4.55 -23.58
N LEU A 190 -11.76 -4.17 -22.42
CA LEU A 190 -10.89 -5.02 -21.61
C LEU A 190 -11.60 -6.29 -21.10
N VAL A 191 -12.86 -6.16 -20.66
CA VAL A 191 -13.64 -7.31 -20.15
C VAL A 191 -14.13 -8.19 -21.29
N LEU A 192 -14.72 -7.60 -22.34
CA LEU A 192 -15.22 -8.34 -23.50
C LEU A 192 -14.11 -9.05 -24.27
N GLY A 193 -12.92 -8.43 -24.36
CA GLY A 193 -11.76 -9.02 -25.01
C GLY A 193 -10.96 -10.00 -24.15
N GLY A 194 -11.45 -10.37 -22.96
CA GLY A 194 -10.78 -11.33 -22.07
C GLY A 194 -9.41 -10.87 -21.54
N SER A 195 -9.11 -9.57 -21.61
CA SER A 195 -7.81 -9.03 -21.18
C SER A 195 -7.68 -8.95 -19.66
N VAL A 196 -8.82 -8.90 -18.94
CA VAL A 196 -8.85 -8.93 -17.47
C VAL A 196 -8.92 -10.37 -16.99
N LYS A 197 -7.82 -10.85 -16.41
CA LYS A 197 -7.65 -12.23 -15.95
C LYS A 197 -7.02 -12.28 -14.56
N ALA A 198 -7.08 -13.44 -13.91
CA ALA A 198 -6.28 -13.66 -12.71
C ALA A 198 -4.79 -13.64 -13.08
N ILE A 199 -3.96 -13.10 -12.20
CA ILE A 199 -2.50 -13.21 -12.31
C ILE A 199 -2.11 -14.68 -12.12
N GLY A 200 -1.27 -15.18 -13.03
CA GLY A 200 -0.66 -16.51 -12.97
C GLY A 200 0.86 -16.42 -12.98
#